data_AF-A0A061P8I4-F1
#
_entry.id   AF-A0A061P8I4-F1
#
_cell.length_a   1.000
_cell.length_b   1.000
_cell.length_c   1.000
_cell.angle_alpha   90.00
_cell.angle_beta   90.00
_cell.angle_gamma   90.00
#
_symmetry.space_group_name_H-M   'P 1'
#
loop_
_entity.id
_entity.type
_entity.pdbx_description
1 polymer ?
#
loop_
_entity_poly.entity_id
_entity_poly.type
_entity_poly.pdbx_seq_one_letter_code
_entity_poly.pdbx_strand_id
1 'polypeptide(L)'
;MYRFESGAVNESIADIFGVLVDDSSWDIGDDIIGEAWLAEGRTALRSLEEPGKFPVNDAYVEYGNGSGVFPAHMDEFYDMPIQVDNGGVHVNSSIINHAAFLIGDDIGREALGNIVYRALTVYLTPISNFDDTRFAFVQSAVDLYGEGSEEATSTRNGFDGVGIYEE
;
A
#
# COMPACT_ATOMS: atom_id res chain seq x y z
N MET A 1 -5.91 -13.61 -0.19
CA MET A 1 -5.92 -14.55 -1.34
C MET A 1 -5.21 -13.80 -2.44
N TYR A 2 -4.43 -14.44 -3.31
CA TYR A 2 -3.61 -13.68 -4.25
C TYR A 2 -4.38 -13.28 -5.52
N ARG A 3 -5.42 -12.45 -5.34
CA ARG A 3 -6.25 -11.86 -6.41
C ARG A 3 -7.03 -10.63 -5.97
N PHE A 4 -7.26 -9.71 -6.91
CA PHE A 4 -8.00 -8.45 -6.70
C PHE A 4 -7.49 -7.70 -5.46
N GLU A 5 -8.35 -6.96 -4.75
CA GLU A 5 -7.98 -6.24 -3.53
C GLU A 5 -7.29 -7.12 -2.48
N SER A 6 -7.79 -8.33 -2.24
CA SER A 6 -7.14 -9.23 -1.26
C SER A 6 -5.71 -9.65 -1.63
N GLY A 7 -5.37 -9.60 -2.93
CA GLY A 7 -4.02 -9.79 -3.43
C GLY A 7 -3.20 -8.52 -3.36
N ALA A 8 -3.80 -7.36 -3.65
CA ALA A 8 -3.15 -6.07 -3.44
C ALA A 8 -2.83 -5.79 -1.96
N VAL A 9 -3.69 -6.20 -1.03
CA VAL A 9 -3.38 -6.21 0.41
C VAL A 9 -2.20 -7.13 0.70
N ASN A 10 -2.13 -8.31 0.08
CA ASN A 10 -1.01 -9.24 0.27
C ASN A 10 0.33 -8.63 -0.18
N GLU A 11 0.37 -8.06 -1.39
CA GLU A 11 1.52 -7.33 -1.92
C GLU A 11 1.90 -6.14 -1.03
N SER A 12 0.91 -5.35 -0.62
CA SER A 12 1.17 -4.17 0.20
C SER A 12 1.77 -4.52 1.57
N ILE A 13 1.25 -5.56 2.24
CA ILE A 13 1.83 -6.03 3.50
C ILE A 13 3.29 -6.47 3.31
N ALA A 14 3.62 -7.11 2.19
CA ALA A 14 5.00 -7.50 1.89
C ALA A 14 5.90 -6.27 1.66
N ASP A 15 5.44 -5.28 0.89
CA ASP A 15 6.15 -4.03 0.63
C ASP A 15 6.37 -3.23 1.92
N ILE A 16 5.34 -3.07 2.75
CA ILE A 16 5.40 -2.37 4.04
C ILE A 16 6.46 -3.01 4.94
N PHE A 17 6.43 -4.33 5.12
CA PHE A 17 7.47 -4.98 5.92
C PHE A 17 8.86 -4.90 5.27
N GLY A 18 8.93 -4.89 3.93
CA GLY A 18 10.17 -4.66 3.20
C GLY A 18 10.83 -3.33 3.59
N VAL A 19 10.09 -2.22 3.49
CA VAL A 19 10.62 -0.89 3.86
C VAL A 19 10.81 -0.73 5.36
N LEU A 20 10.10 -1.49 6.20
CA LEU A 20 10.34 -1.44 7.65
C LEU A 20 11.62 -2.17 8.06
N VAL A 21 12.08 -3.13 7.24
CA VAL A 21 13.36 -3.84 7.44
C VAL A 21 14.52 -3.06 6.83
N ASP A 22 14.33 -2.50 5.63
CA ASP A 22 15.26 -1.57 5.00
C ASP A 22 14.68 -0.16 5.04
N ASP A 23 15.06 0.59 6.08
CA ASP A 23 14.50 1.91 6.37
C ASP A 23 15.24 3.08 5.72
N SER A 24 16.12 2.78 4.75
CA SER A 24 16.89 3.79 4.02
C SER A 24 16.00 4.73 3.18
N SER A 25 14.84 4.24 2.74
CA SER A 25 13.84 5.03 2.00
C SER A 25 12.42 4.44 2.15
N TRP A 26 11.44 5.07 1.51
CA TRP A 26 10.08 4.51 1.32
C TRP A 26 9.91 3.84 -0.05
N ASP A 27 11.01 3.63 -0.78
CA ASP A 27 11.03 2.87 -2.03
C ASP A 27 11.27 1.38 -1.74
N ILE A 28 10.68 0.50 -2.54
CA ILE A 28 10.87 -0.95 -2.44
C ILE A 28 11.63 -1.50 -3.64
N GLY A 29 12.63 -2.33 -3.37
CA GLY A 29 13.43 -2.99 -4.40
C GLY A 29 14.41 -2.07 -5.14
N ASP A 30 14.82 -0.98 -4.51
CA ASP A 30 15.86 -0.06 -4.99
C ASP A 30 17.24 -0.74 -5.10
N ASP A 31 17.54 -1.69 -4.23
CA ASP A 31 18.79 -2.47 -4.25
C ASP A 31 18.86 -3.54 -5.37
N ILE A 32 17.77 -3.81 -6.08
CA ILE A 32 17.68 -4.90 -7.08
C ILE A 32 17.39 -4.41 -8.50
N ILE A 33 17.39 -3.08 -8.72
CA ILE A 33 17.12 -2.53 -10.05
C ILE A 33 18.27 -2.81 -11.01
N GLY A 34 17.92 -3.38 -12.18
CA GLY A 34 18.88 -3.66 -13.23
C GLY A 34 19.37 -2.41 -13.96
N GLU A 35 20.58 -2.47 -14.52
CA GLU A 35 21.25 -1.35 -15.21
C GLU A 35 20.40 -0.70 -16.31
N ALA A 36 19.58 -1.48 -17.02
CA ALA A 36 18.69 -0.97 -18.07
C ALA A 36 17.63 -0.01 -17.49
N TRP A 37 17.00 -0.39 -16.39
CA TRP A 37 15.99 0.45 -15.73
C TRP A 37 16.62 1.68 -15.05
N LEU A 38 17.81 1.53 -14.48
CA LEU A 38 18.58 2.67 -13.96
C LEU A 38 18.91 3.68 -15.07
N ALA A 39 19.30 3.22 -16.26
CA ALA A 39 19.57 4.08 -17.41
C ALA A 39 18.32 4.84 -17.91
N GLU A 40 17.13 4.30 -17.64
CA GLU A 40 15.83 4.92 -17.93
C GLU A 40 15.33 5.83 -16.77
N GLY A 41 16.11 5.95 -15.69
CA GLY A 41 15.77 6.78 -14.52
C GLY A 41 14.87 6.11 -13.49
N ARG A 42 14.57 4.81 -13.64
CA ARG A 42 13.83 4.04 -12.64
C ARG A 42 14.79 3.56 -11.55
N THR A 43 14.57 4.00 -10.32
CA THR A 43 15.46 3.73 -9.17
C THR A 43 14.92 2.71 -8.18
N ALA A 44 13.66 2.30 -8.31
CA ALA A 44 13.04 1.26 -7.49
C ALA A 44 11.89 0.56 -8.24
N LEU A 45 11.34 -0.49 -7.65
CA LEU A 45 10.19 -1.18 -8.23
C LEU A 45 8.91 -0.36 -8.03
N ARG A 46 8.69 0.11 -6.79
CA ARG A 46 7.57 0.96 -6.39
C ARG A 46 8.02 1.93 -5.31
N SER A 47 7.24 2.98 -5.10
CA SER A 47 7.41 3.91 -3.98
C SER A 47 6.14 3.93 -3.15
N LEU A 48 6.26 3.80 -1.84
CA LEU A 48 5.14 3.99 -0.91
C LEU A 48 4.86 5.50 -0.72
N GLU A 49 5.90 6.32 -0.75
CA GLU A 49 5.80 7.79 -0.63
C GLU A 49 5.17 8.43 -1.87
N GLU A 50 5.62 8.05 -3.06
CA GLU A 50 5.14 8.62 -4.32
C GLU A 50 4.76 7.51 -5.31
N PRO A 51 3.60 6.85 -5.18
CA PRO A 51 3.17 5.78 -6.09
C PRO A 51 3.34 6.14 -7.57
N GLY A 52 2.98 7.38 -7.93
CA GLY A 52 3.09 7.90 -9.28
C GLY A 52 4.51 8.06 -9.84
N LYS A 53 5.57 7.85 -9.03
CA LYS A 53 6.98 8.05 -9.39
C LYS A 53 7.44 7.18 -10.56
N PHE A 54 6.87 5.98 -10.69
CA PHE A 54 7.22 5.04 -11.75
C PHE A 54 5.99 4.66 -12.59
N PRO A 55 6.18 4.43 -13.91
CA PRO A 55 5.09 3.97 -14.75
C PRO A 55 4.71 2.52 -14.43
N VAL A 56 3.43 2.20 -14.63
CA VAL A 56 2.98 0.81 -14.74
C VAL A 56 3.33 0.26 -16.12
N ASN A 57 3.01 -1.00 -16.40
CA ASN A 57 3.11 -1.52 -17.77
C ASN A 57 2.13 -0.76 -18.68
N ASP A 58 2.55 -0.36 -19.89
CA ASP A 58 1.69 0.34 -20.86
C ASP A 58 0.39 -0.42 -21.17
N ALA A 59 0.42 -1.76 -21.13
CA ALA A 59 -0.76 -2.60 -21.33
C ALA A 59 -1.81 -2.45 -20.21
N TYR A 60 -1.44 -1.85 -19.08
CA TYR A 60 -2.32 -1.68 -17.93
C TYR A 60 -3.07 -0.35 -17.93
N VAL A 61 -2.58 0.64 -18.70
CA VAL A 61 -3.07 2.03 -18.69
C VAL A 61 -4.58 2.11 -18.97
N GLU A 62 -5.10 1.23 -19.83
CA GLU A 62 -6.53 1.20 -20.20
C GLU A 62 -7.47 0.79 -19.07
N TYR A 63 -6.96 0.13 -18.02
CA TYR A 63 -7.76 -0.33 -16.88
C TYR A 63 -7.85 0.70 -15.75
N GLY A 64 -7.01 1.75 -15.76
CA GLY A 64 -6.99 2.81 -14.76
C GLY A 64 -7.56 4.14 -15.28
N ASN A 65 -7.14 5.24 -14.66
CA ASN A 65 -7.55 6.59 -15.04
C ASN A 65 -6.81 7.18 -16.28
N GLY A 66 -5.97 6.39 -16.95
CA GLY A 66 -5.19 6.80 -18.10
C GLY A 66 -3.88 7.54 -17.80
N SER A 67 -3.52 7.75 -16.51
CA SER A 67 -2.25 8.37 -16.11
C SER A 67 -1.02 7.52 -16.42
N GLY A 68 -1.18 6.19 -16.43
CA GLY A 68 -0.12 5.22 -16.70
C GLY A 68 0.94 5.10 -15.59
N VAL A 69 0.60 5.52 -14.38
CA VAL A 69 1.44 5.37 -13.18
C VAL A 69 0.70 4.59 -12.09
N PHE A 70 1.41 4.14 -11.05
CA PHE A 70 0.76 3.42 -9.95
C PHE A 70 -0.21 4.36 -9.18
N PRO A 71 -1.39 3.87 -8.77
CA PRO A 71 -2.39 4.68 -8.10
C PRO A 71 -1.99 5.04 -6.65
N ALA A 72 -2.15 6.30 -6.28
CA ALA A 72 -2.03 6.78 -4.90
C ALA A 72 -3.37 6.88 -4.17
N HIS A 73 -4.49 6.86 -4.91
CA HIS A 73 -5.84 7.05 -4.38
C HIS A 73 -6.85 6.10 -5.05
N MET A 74 -7.98 5.81 -4.38
CA MET A 74 -9.04 4.95 -4.91
C MET A 74 -9.67 5.45 -6.22
N ASP A 75 -9.71 6.75 -6.46
CA ASP A 75 -10.15 7.34 -7.74
C ASP A 75 -9.20 7.05 -8.92
N GLU A 76 -8.04 6.48 -8.64
CA GLU A 76 -7.03 6.07 -9.62
C GLU A 76 -6.95 4.55 -9.79
N PHE A 77 -7.80 3.80 -9.10
CA PHE A 77 -7.83 2.34 -9.07
C PHE A 77 -7.88 1.73 -10.47
N TYR A 78 -7.13 0.65 -10.68
CA TYR A 78 -7.12 -0.11 -11.93
C TYR A 78 -8.08 -1.29 -11.86
N ASP A 79 -9.18 -1.24 -12.62
CA ASP A 79 -10.17 -2.32 -12.72
C ASP A 79 -9.71 -3.39 -13.73
N MET A 80 -8.79 -4.24 -13.27
CA MET A 80 -8.18 -5.27 -14.11
C MET A 80 -8.92 -6.61 -14.00
N PRO A 81 -9.09 -7.35 -15.12
CA PRO A 81 -9.59 -8.71 -15.07
C PRO A 81 -8.55 -9.63 -14.39
N ILE A 82 -9.02 -10.74 -13.82
CA ILE A 82 -8.19 -11.69 -13.05
C ILE A 82 -6.94 -12.20 -13.79
N GLN A 83 -6.95 -12.23 -15.13
CA GLN A 83 -5.82 -12.71 -15.93
C GLN A 83 -4.71 -11.67 -16.08
N VAL A 84 -4.98 -10.40 -15.75
CA VAL A 84 -4.02 -9.30 -15.82
C VAL A 84 -3.59 -8.99 -14.39
N ASP A 85 -2.34 -9.31 -14.07
CA ASP A 85 -1.76 -9.06 -12.76
C ASP A 85 -2.61 -9.60 -11.59
N ASN A 86 -3.23 -10.78 -11.77
CA ASN A 86 -4.15 -11.36 -10.78
C ASN A 86 -5.31 -10.42 -10.37
N GLY A 87 -5.74 -9.51 -11.24
CA GLY A 87 -6.69 -8.45 -10.91
C GLY A 87 -6.00 -7.23 -10.29
N GLY A 88 -4.82 -6.86 -10.78
CA GLY A 88 -4.09 -5.65 -10.38
C GLY A 88 -3.43 -5.72 -9.01
N VAL A 89 -2.94 -6.89 -8.57
CA VAL A 89 -2.39 -7.06 -7.21
C VAL A 89 -1.12 -6.24 -6.98
N HIS A 90 -0.21 -6.15 -7.94
CA HIS A 90 1.02 -5.36 -7.78
C HIS A 90 0.79 -3.88 -8.08
N VAL A 91 -0.27 -3.56 -8.84
CA VAL A 91 -0.62 -2.18 -9.19
C VAL A 91 -1.42 -1.53 -8.08
N ASN A 92 -2.57 -2.10 -7.70
CA ASN A 92 -3.45 -1.48 -6.71
C ASN A 92 -2.93 -1.62 -5.26
N SER A 93 -1.88 -2.42 -5.00
CA SER A 93 -1.21 -2.44 -3.71
C SER A 93 -0.62 -1.08 -3.33
N SER A 94 -0.30 -0.24 -4.33
CA SER A 94 0.25 1.09 -4.13
C SER A 94 -0.67 2.04 -3.35
N ILE A 95 -1.99 1.79 -3.35
CA ILE A 95 -2.97 2.57 -2.58
C ILE A 95 -2.79 2.32 -1.08
N ILE A 96 -2.71 1.06 -0.66
CA ILE A 96 -2.49 0.69 0.75
C ILE A 96 -1.06 1.03 1.19
N ASN A 97 -0.09 0.87 0.28
CA ASN A 97 1.29 1.33 0.45
C ASN A 97 1.37 2.82 0.77
N HIS A 98 0.62 3.65 0.03
CA HIS A 98 0.60 5.09 0.26
C HIS A 98 -0.10 5.45 1.58
N ALA A 99 -1.19 4.76 1.94
CA ALA A 99 -1.78 4.90 3.26
C ALA A 99 -0.77 4.58 4.37
N ALA A 100 -0.02 3.49 4.22
CA ALA A 100 1.00 3.09 5.20
C ALA A 100 2.15 4.11 5.29
N PHE A 101 2.58 4.69 4.17
CA PHE A 101 3.53 5.82 4.19
C PHE A 101 2.96 7.01 4.98
N LEU A 102 1.75 7.46 4.67
CA LEU A 102 1.13 8.62 5.35
C LEU A 102 1.04 8.40 6.86
N ILE A 103 0.71 7.19 7.28
CA ILE A 103 0.68 6.80 8.71
C ILE A 103 2.10 6.81 9.28
N GLY A 104 3.04 6.13 8.63
CA GLY A 104 4.41 6.00 9.12
C GLY A 104 5.21 7.30 9.13
N ASP A 105 4.89 8.25 8.25
CA ASP A 105 5.48 9.59 8.23
C ASP A 105 5.01 10.43 9.43
N ASP A 106 3.74 10.27 9.84
CA ASP A 106 3.14 11.01 10.94
C ASP A 106 3.50 10.42 12.32
N ILE A 107 3.37 9.10 12.51
CA ILE A 107 3.58 8.44 13.82
C ILE A 107 4.86 7.61 13.91
N GLY A 108 5.66 7.57 12.84
CA GLY A 108 6.92 6.84 12.79
C GLY A 108 6.78 5.35 12.42
N ARG A 109 7.85 4.81 11.84
CA ARG A 109 7.96 3.42 11.34
C ARG A 109 7.73 2.35 12.41
N GLU A 110 8.16 2.59 13.64
CA GLU A 110 7.98 1.62 14.73
C GLU A 110 6.49 1.43 15.06
N ALA A 111 5.73 2.53 15.18
CA ALA A 111 4.30 2.46 15.44
C ALA A 111 3.54 1.83 14.26
N LEU A 112 3.88 2.24 13.03
CA LEU A 112 3.34 1.62 11.81
C LEU A 112 3.57 0.10 11.81
N GLY A 113 4.80 -0.35 12.09
CA GLY A 113 5.15 -1.77 12.11
C GLY A 113 4.34 -2.57 13.12
N ASN A 114 4.15 -2.03 14.34
CA ASN A 114 3.32 -2.67 15.37
C ASN A 114 1.85 -2.80 14.92
N ILE A 115 1.29 -1.75 14.32
CA ILE A 115 -0.08 -1.72 13.82
C ILE A 115 -0.27 -2.76 12.70
N VAL A 116 0.60 -2.72 11.68
CA VAL A 116 0.54 -3.61 10.51
C VAL A 116 0.69 -5.08 10.94
N TYR A 117 1.62 -5.37 11.85
CA TYR A 117 1.83 -6.73 12.35
C TYR A 117 0.63 -7.27 13.12
N ARG A 118 0.02 -6.44 13.98
CA ARG A 118 -1.21 -6.82 14.69
C ARG A 118 -2.37 -7.01 13.70
N ALA A 119 -2.54 -6.10 12.74
CA ALA A 119 -3.59 -6.20 11.73
C ALA A 119 -3.49 -7.53 10.97
N LEU A 120 -2.28 -7.87 10.50
CA LEU A 120 -2.00 -9.12 9.80
C LEU A 120 -2.29 -10.38 10.63
N THR A 121 -1.96 -10.36 11.92
CA THR A 121 -2.00 -11.57 12.76
C THR A 121 -3.32 -11.78 13.50
N VAL A 122 -4.12 -10.73 13.66
CA VAL A 122 -5.35 -10.75 14.48
C VAL A 122 -6.61 -10.56 13.64
N TYR A 123 -6.58 -9.68 12.63
CA TYR A 123 -7.81 -9.20 11.97
C TYR A 123 -7.91 -9.59 10.50
N LEU A 124 -6.82 -9.47 9.73
CA LEU A 124 -6.85 -9.76 8.30
C LEU A 124 -7.14 -11.24 8.05
N THR A 125 -7.98 -11.50 7.04
CA THR A 125 -8.36 -12.83 6.61
C THR A 125 -7.93 -13.07 5.17
N PRO A 126 -7.98 -14.31 4.66
CA PRO A 126 -7.64 -14.60 3.27
C PRO A 126 -8.53 -13.87 2.24
N ILE A 127 -9.64 -13.25 2.61
CA ILE A 127 -10.52 -12.54 1.68
C ILE A 127 -10.65 -11.04 1.97
N SER A 128 -9.87 -10.52 2.93
CA SER A 128 -9.95 -9.11 3.31
C SER A 128 -9.70 -8.18 2.14
N ASN A 129 -10.57 -7.19 1.99
CA ASN A 129 -10.50 -6.16 0.97
C ASN A 129 -9.86 -4.87 1.55
N PHE A 130 -9.94 -3.74 0.84
CA PHE A 130 -9.35 -2.48 1.30
C PHE A 130 -10.07 -1.90 2.53
N ASP A 131 -11.39 -1.97 2.60
CA ASP A 131 -12.17 -1.53 3.77
C ASP A 131 -11.88 -2.38 5.01
N ASP A 132 -11.79 -3.71 4.84
CA ASP A 132 -11.38 -4.63 5.89
C ASP A 132 -9.97 -4.30 6.41
N THR A 133 -9.09 -3.85 5.52
CA THR A 133 -7.71 -3.48 5.86
C THR A 133 -7.66 -2.17 6.64
N ARG A 134 -8.45 -1.16 6.26
CA ARG A 134 -8.66 0.05 7.07
C ARG A 134 -9.13 -0.32 8.47
N PHE A 135 -10.19 -1.13 8.58
CA PHE A 135 -10.72 -1.57 9.87
C PHE A 135 -9.64 -2.29 10.69
N ALA A 136 -8.92 -3.23 10.09
CA ALA A 136 -7.88 -4.00 10.77
C ALA A 136 -6.74 -3.13 11.32
N PHE A 137 -6.30 -2.13 10.55
CA PHE A 137 -5.24 -1.22 10.97
C PHE A 137 -5.73 -0.28 12.07
N VAL A 138 -6.89 0.36 11.91
CA VAL A 138 -7.45 1.27 12.92
C VAL A 138 -7.71 0.53 14.22
N GLN A 139 -8.33 -0.65 14.17
CA GLN A 139 -8.59 -1.45 15.37
C GLN A 139 -7.27 -1.90 16.02
N SER A 140 -6.24 -2.21 15.23
CA SER A 140 -4.92 -2.54 15.77
C SER A 140 -4.28 -1.35 16.49
N ALA A 141 -4.41 -0.14 15.95
CA ALA A 141 -3.94 1.08 16.61
C ALA A 141 -4.72 1.35 17.91
N VAL A 142 -6.05 1.21 17.90
CA VAL A 142 -6.89 1.35 19.10
C VAL A 142 -6.50 0.35 20.18
N ASP A 143 -6.24 -0.91 19.81
CA ASP A 143 -5.85 -1.94 20.76
C ASP A 143 -4.48 -1.71 21.40
N LEU A 144 -3.53 -1.16 20.63
CA LEU A 144 -2.15 -0.96 21.07
C LEU A 144 -1.97 0.36 21.84
N TYR A 145 -2.68 1.42 21.41
CA TYR A 145 -2.43 2.79 21.84
C TYR A 145 -3.65 3.47 22.48
N GLY A 146 -4.84 2.90 22.30
CA GLY A 146 -6.10 3.38 22.88
C GLY A 146 -6.99 4.13 21.88
N GLU A 147 -8.29 4.13 22.16
CA GLU A 147 -9.27 4.91 21.40
C GLU A 147 -8.95 6.41 21.51
N GLY A 148 -8.96 7.11 20.36
CA GLY A 148 -8.61 8.54 20.29
C GLY A 148 -7.13 8.87 20.47
N SER A 149 -6.22 7.88 20.44
CA SER A 149 -4.78 8.14 20.42
C SER A 149 -4.36 8.82 19.11
N GLU A 150 -3.14 9.37 19.11
CA GLU A 150 -2.53 9.94 17.91
C GLU A 150 -2.39 8.87 16.83
N GLU A 151 -1.96 7.66 17.18
CA GLU A 151 -1.81 6.52 16.28
C GLU A 151 -3.15 6.07 15.67
N ALA A 152 -4.21 5.98 16.46
CA ALA A 152 -5.53 5.63 15.95
C ALA A 152 -6.08 6.74 15.02
N THR A 153 -5.81 8.00 15.34
CA THR A 153 -6.22 9.15 14.51
C THR A 153 -5.44 9.21 13.20
N SER A 154 -4.12 9.09 13.28
CA SER A 154 -3.20 9.05 12.15
C SER A 154 -3.52 7.89 11.21
N THR A 155 -3.80 6.71 11.77
CA THR A 155 -4.22 5.54 10.98
C THR A 155 -5.49 5.83 10.18
N ARG A 156 -6.52 6.45 10.79
CA ARG A 156 -7.73 6.86 10.05
C ARG A 156 -7.41 7.88 8.95
N ASN A 157 -6.62 8.89 9.27
CA ASN A 157 -6.25 9.96 8.33
C ASN A 157 -5.45 9.41 7.14
N GLY A 158 -4.56 8.45 7.34
CA GLY A 158 -3.80 7.81 6.26
C GLY A 158 -4.69 7.08 5.26
N PHE A 159 -5.69 6.33 5.74
CA PHE A 159 -6.67 5.70 4.86
C PHE A 159 -7.63 6.71 4.21
N ASP A 160 -8.06 7.75 4.93
CA ASP A 160 -8.87 8.84 4.37
C ASP A 160 -8.10 9.55 3.23
N GLY A 161 -6.79 9.72 3.39
CA GLY A 161 -5.90 10.35 2.41
C GLY A 161 -5.77 9.58 1.09
N VAL A 162 -6.12 8.30 1.07
CA VAL A 162 -6.12 7.46 -0.15
C VAL A 162 -7.53 7.09 -0.61
N GLY A 163 -8.57 7.67 -0.02
CA GLY A 163 -9.96 7.51 -0.46
C GLY A 163 -10.65 6.25 0.06
N ILE A 164 -10.15 5.66 1.14
CA ILE A 164 -10.78 4.51 1.81
C ILE A 164 -11.39 5.03 3.11
N TYR A 165 -12.70 5.23 3.14
CA TYR A 165 -13.41 5.84 4.26
C TYR A 165 -14.10 4.80 5.15
N GLU A 166 -14.54 5.21 6.34
CA GLU A 166 -15.48 4.41 7.14
C GLU A 166 -16.91 4.64 6.60
N GLU A 167 -17.65 3.57 6.32
CA GLU A 167 -19.09 3.63 5.98
C GLU A 167 -19.98 3.83 7.21
#